data_AF-A0A1G9IU37-F1
#
_entry.id   AF-A0A1G9IU37-F1
#
_cell.length_a   1.000
_cell.length_b   1.000
_cell.length_c   1.000
_cell.angle_alpha   90.00
_cell.angle_beta   90.00
_cell.angle_gamma   90.00
#
_symmetry.space_group_name_H-M   'P 1'
#
loop_
_entity.id
_entity.type
_entity.pdbx_description
1 polymer ?
#
loop_
_entity_poly.entity_id
_entity_poly.type
_entity_poly.pdbx_seq_one_letter_code
_entity_poly.pdbx_strand_id
1 'polypeptide(L)' 'MTAQLPRRFHLQRDIDETGTSGTGLVVEGLQFTDGTVALRWLTALTSIAVYRSVADVEAIHGHGGKTRVVWIDEEAS' A
#
# COMPACT_ATOMS: atom_id res chain seq x y z
N MET A 1 10.24 -21.20 -16.69
CA MET A 1 9.65 -20.54 -15.51
C MET A 1 9.74 -19.05 -15.77
N THR A 2 8.62 -18.36 -15.91
CA THR A 2 8.61 -16.90 -15.91
C THR A 2 9.02 -16.45 -14.52
N ALA A 3 10.02 -15.57 -14.42
CA ALA A 3 10.39 -14.98 -13.15
C ALA A 3 9.22 -14.13 -12.67
N GLN A 4 8.68 -14.45 -11.49
CA GLN A 4 7.68 -13.61 -10.85
C GLN A 4 8.40 -12.39 -10.28
N LEU A 5 7.90 -11.18 -10.60
CA LEU A 5 8.44 -9.92 -10.09
C LEU A 5 7.53 -9.38 -8.98
N PRO A 6 8.00 -8.44 -8.16
CA PRO A 6 7.16 -7.77 -7.16
C PRO A 6 5.92 -7.13 -7.80
N ARG A 7 4.79 -7.22 -7.10
CA ARG A 7 3.52 -6.63 -7.50
C ARG A 7 3.38 -5.22 -6.97
N ARG A 8 2.93 -4.29 -7.80
CA ARG A 8 2.75 -2.87 -7.48
C ARG A 8 1.33 -2.60 -7.01
N PHE A 9 1.21 -1.75 -6.00
CA PHE A 9 -0.06 -1.21 -5.54
C PHE A 9 0.10 0.23 -5.05
N HIS A 10 -1.02 0.89 -4.80
CA HIS A 10 -1.05 2.11 -4.00
C HIS A 10 -2.08 1.99 -2.87
N LEU A 11 -1.94 2.82 -1.85
CA LEU A 11 -3.03 3.02 -0.90
C LEU A 11 -3.87 4.22 -1.36
N GLN A 12 -5.16 3.97 -1.53
CA GLN A 12 -6.16 5.01 -1.77
C GLN A 12 -6.86 5.32 -0.45
N ARG A 13 -6.71 6.55 0.04
CA ARG A 13 -7.41 7.05 1.22
C ARG A 13 -8.61 7.88 0.84
N ASP A 14 -9.80 7.43 1.18
CA ASP A 14 -11.05 8.14 0.88
C ASP A 14 -11.43 9.12 1.97
N ILE A 15 -11.07 8.83 3.23
CA ILE A 15 -11.40 9.67 4.39
C ILE A 15 -10.15 9.89 5.23
N ASP A 16 -9.83 11.16 5.49
CA ASP A 16 -8.87 11.58 6.51
C ASP A 16 -9.61 12.16 7.72
N GLU A 17 -9.72 11.36 8.78
CA GLU A 17 -10.46 11.76 9.99
C GLU A 17 -9.80 12.87 10.79
N THR A 18 -8.49 13.02 10.62
CA THR A 18 -7.68 13.98 11.39
C THR A 18 -7.50 15.31 10.67
N GLY A 19 -7.78 15.35 9.37
CA GLY A 19 -7.50 16.49 8.49
C GLY A 19 -6.00 16.81 8.33
N THR A 20 -5.11 15.95 8.84
CA THR A 20 -3.66 16.16 8.85
C THR A 20 -2.95 15.38 7.75
N SER A 21 -3.54 14.28 7.27
CA SER A 21 -2.88 13.27 6.45
C SER A 21 -3.26 13.34 4.97
N GLY A 22 -4.37 14.02 4.64
CA GLY A 22 -4.91 14.16 3.29
C GLY A 22 -5.54 12.88 2.73
N THR A 23 -6.36 13.05 1.68
CA THR A 23 -7.02 11.98 0.93
C THR A 23 -6.36 11.75 -0.44
N GLY A 24 -6.65 10.63 -1.10
CA GLY A 24 -6.15 10.29 -2.42
C GLY A 24 -5.09 9.18 -2.39
N LEU A 25 -4.18 9.23 -3.38
CA LEU A 25 -3.04 8.32 -3.47
C LEU A 25 -1.98 8.75 -2.45
N VAL A 26 -1.88 8.00 -1.36
CA VAL A 26 -1.06 8.38 -0.20
C VAL A 26 0.20 7.54 -0.05
N VAL A 27 0.29 6.43 -0.80
CA VAL A 27 1.40 5.48 -0.75
C VAL A 27 1.69 4.89 -2.13
N GLU A 28 2.98 4.74 -2.46
CA GLU A 28 3.47 3.80 -3.47
C GLU A 28 3.91 2.50 -2.77
N GLY A 29 3.46 1.35 -3.25
CA GLY A 29 3.69 0.05 -2.61
C GLY A 29 4.20 -1.03 -3.56
N LEU A 30 5.06 -1.90 -3.05
CA LEU A 30 5.54 -3.12 -3.69
C LEU A 30 5.35 -4.31 -2.75
N GLN A 31 4.74 -5.38 -3.24
CA GLN A 31 4.77 -6.69 -2.60
C GLN A 31 5.79 -7.58 -3.32
N PHE A 32 6.84 -7.96 -2.62
CA PHE A 32 7.85 -8.90 -3.12
C PHE A 32 7.28 -10.31 -3.21
N THR A 33 7.98 -11.17 -3.94
CA THR A 33 7.57 -12.55 -4.19
C THR A 33 7.60 -13.43 -2.93
N ASP A 34 8.29 -13.02 -1.88
CA ASP A 34 8.26 -13.65 -0.55
C ASP A 34 7.09 -13.14 0.32
N GLY A 35 6.25 -12.26 -0.22
CA GLY A 35 5.11 -11.66 0.45
C GLY A 35 5.42 -10.38 1.23
N THR A 36 6.69 -10.05 1.48
CA THR A 36 7.07 -8.82 2.18
C THR A 36 6.67 -7.59 1.37
N VAL A 37 6.44 -6.47 2.06
CA VAL A 37 5.96 -5.24 1.44
C VAL A 37 6.88 -4.08 1.78
N ALA A 38 7.27 -3.31 0.77
CA ALA A 38 7.87 -1.99 0.96
C ALA A 38 6.89 -0.92 0.50
N LEU A 39 6.79 0.16 1.28
CA LEU A 39 5.95 1.30 0.92
C LEU A 39 6.67 2.63 1.11
N ARG A 40 6.30 3.61 0.29
CA ARG A 40 6.75 5.00 0.38
C ARG A 40 5.54 5.90 0.56
N TRP A 41 5.51 6.68 1.64
CA TRP A 41 4.46 7.68 1.86
C TRP A 41 4.65 8.90 0.96
N LEU A 42 3.57 9.33 0.31
CA LEU A 42 3.53 10.51 -0.56
C LEU A 42 2.99 11.77 0.14
N THR A 43 2.83 11.72 1.46
CA THR A 43 2.41 12.84 2.30
C THR A 43 3.55 13.83 2.55
N ALA A 44 3.22 15.02 3.05
CA ALA A 44 4.20 16.08 3.32
C ALA A 44 5.36 15.63 4.24
N LEU A 45 5.06 14.79 5.22
CA LEU A 45 6.06 14.06 6.00
C LEU A 45 6.18 12.65 5.39
N THR A 46 7.30 12.39 4.72
CA THR A 46 7.53 11.14 4.00
C THR A 46 8.38 10.17 4.83
N SER A 47 8.12 8.87 4.66
CA SER A 47 8.97 7.80 5.16
C SER A 47 8.85 6.57 4.25
N ILE A 48 9.78 5.63 4.41
CA ILE A 48 9.69 4.29 3.83
C ILE A 48 9.44 3.31 4.98
N ALA A 49 8.51 2.39 4.79
CA ALA A 49 8.20 1.35 5.77
C ALA A 49 8.19 -0.03 5.11
N VAL A 50 8.54 -1.04 5.90
CA VAL A 50 8.57 -2.44 5.47
C VAL A 50 7.65 -3.27 6.37
N TYR A 51 6.84 -4.13 5.76
CA TYR A 51 5.88 -5.01 6.42
C TYR A 51 6.08 -6.45 5.98
N ARG A 52 5.62 -7.41 6.80
CA ARG A 52 5.75 -8.83 6.49
C ARG A 52 4.76 -9.29 5.41
N SER A 53 3.64 -8.57 5.26
CA SER A 53 2.59 -8.89 4.29
C SER A 53 1.72 -7.68 3.96
N VAL A 54 0.94 -7.77 2.88
CA VAL A 54 -0.09 -6.77 2.57
C VAL A 54 -1.22 -6.76 3.62
N ALA A 55 -1.50 -7.90 4.25
CA ALA A 55 -2.49 -7.99 5.32
C ALA A 55 -2.07 -7.17 6.57
N ASP A 56 -0.77 -7.15 6.90
CA ASP A 56 -0.23 -6.28 7.95
C ASP A 56 -0.45 -4.79 7.58
N VAL A 57 -0.27 -4.42 6.30
CA VAL A 57 -0.53 -3.06 5.81
C VAL A 57 -2.01 -2.68 5.97
N GLU A 58 -2.93 -3.55 5.55
CA GLU A 58 -4.37 -3.31 5.67
C GLU A 58 -4.85 -3.26 7.13
N ALA A 59 -4.32 -4.13 8.00
CA ALA A 59 -4.66 -4.15 9.41
C ALA A 59 -4.25 -2.86 10.13
N ILE A 60 -3.07 -2.32 9.79
CA ILE A 60 -2.52 -1.12 10.43
C ILE A 60 -3.09 0.16 9.81
N HIS A 61 -3.19 0.22 8.48
CA HIS A 61 -3.49 1.45 7.74
C HIS A 61 -4.88 1.48 7.12
N GLY A 62 -5.64 0.38 7.13
CA GLY A 62 -6.94 0.31 6.46
C GLY A 62 -8.03 1.15 7.12
N HIS A 63 -7.88 1.45 8.41
CA HIS A 63 -8.78 2.31 9.19
C HIS A 63 -10.28 2.01 8.98
N GLY A 64 -10.67 0.74 9.03
CA GLY A 64 -12.06 0.31 8.82
C GLY A 64 -12.57 0.52 7.38
N GLY A 65 -11.68 0.45 6.39
CA GLY A 65 -12.02 0.61 4.97
C GLY A 65 -11.86 2.03 4.44
N LYS A 66 -11.42 2.99 5.26
CA LYS A 66 -11.18 4.39 4.86
C LYS A 66 -9.92 4.55 4.01
N THR A 67 -9.01 3.58 4.09
CA THR A 67 -7.85 3.45 3.21
C THR A 67 -7.83 2.02 2.68
N ARG A 68 -7.61 1.84 1.37
CA ARG A 68 -7.64 0.53 0.72
C ARG A 68 -6.42 0.31 -0.17
N VAL A 69 -6.00 -0.94 -0.28
CA VAL A 69 -5.00 -1.36 -1.26
C VAL A 69 -5.64 -1.41 -2.64
N VAL A 70 -4.99 -0.80 -3.62
CA VAL A 70 -5.38 -0.83 -5.03
C VAL A 70 -4.21 -1.37 -5.84
N TRP A 71 -4.37 -2.60 -6.35
CA TRP A 71 -3.38 -3.27 -7.18
C TRP A 71 -3.32 -2.65 -8.59
N ILE A 72 -2.10 -2.49 -9.10
CA ILE A 72 -1.84 -1.95 -10.44
C ILE A 72 -1.62 -3.07 -11.45
N ASP A 73 -1.01 -4.16 -11.01
CA ASP A 73 -0.73 -5.32 -11.85
C ASP A 73 -1.93 -6.27 -11.88
N GLU A 74 -2.27 -6.78 -13.06
CA GLU A 74 -3.32 -7.78 -13.24
C GLU A 74 -2.93 -9.10 -12.52
N GLU A 75 -3.93 -9.81 -11.99
CA GLU A 75 -3.72 -11.17 -11.49
C GLU A 75 -3.24 -12.04 -12.65
N ALA A 76 -2.08 -12.70 -12.48
CA ALA A 76 -1.57 -13.62 -13.48
C ALA A 76 -2.62 -14.74 -13.69
N SER A 77 -3.10 -14.85 -14.93
CA SER A 77 -4.09 -15.85 -15.36
C SER A 77 -3.55 -17.28 -15.32
#